data_AF-G0HIX7-F1
#
_entry.id   AF-G0HIX7-F1
#
_cell.length_a   1.000
_cell.length_b   1.000
_cell.length_c   1.000
_cell.angle_alpha   90.00
_cell.angle_beta   90.00
_cell.angle_gamma   90.00
#
_symmetry.space_group_name_H-M   'P 1'
#
loop_
_entity.id
_entity.type
_entity.pdbx_description
1 polymer ?
#
loop_
_entity_poly.entity_id
_entity_poly.type
_entity_poly.pdbx_seq_one_letter_code
_entity_poly.pdbx_strand_id
1 'polypeptide(L)'
;MDDILIPKERRDAVVLIGVDRSGSVEFIKVYAVSEERAKETLEEFFSAKGLFPSDYRLVSRGAEETGGKAAITTRSESSLGASLSRLGLRLLSNGVLYLEGVDRVYQFTLVSEDLYRRITSEKAREQSPEFEPPAILPEDVLSLGLDTLVENLRGIELGELLPEGALLLREPPVDRVAEILADARDYPVVVETKDAGKYWFLDFPVVLRLPPLSPDEFAAELSAMLGFEVGAGYFLDYPPEKLGLRNVKAIARLVRVLVEKMGLGEREALALAVRLNLGEP
;
A
#
# COMPACT_ATOMS: atom_id res chain seq x y z
N MET A 1 -9.05 35.86 13.18
CA MET A 1 -9.17 34.72 12.25
C MET A 1 -9.01 33.37 12.96
N ASP A 2 -8.42 33.31 14.16
CA ASP A 2 -8.26 32.07 14.96
C ASP A 2 -9.49 31.64 15.77
N ASP A 3 -10.60 32.39 15.70
CA ASP A 3 -11.79 32.15 16.52
C ASP A 3 -12.45 30.79 16.23
N ILE A 4 -12.28 30.25 15.01
CA ILE A 4 -12.80 28.95 14.62
C ILE A 4 -12.04 27.77 15.28
N LEU A 5 -10.85 27.99 15.82
CA LEU A 5 -10.05 26.95 16.47
C LEU A 5 -10.23 26.90 18.00
N ILE A 6 -10.81 27.96 18.57
CA ILE A 6 -10.99 28.09 20.02
C ILE A 6 -12.24 27.33 20.46
N PRO A 7 -12.13 26.36 21.38
CA PRO A 7 -13.29 25.69 21.97
C PRO A 7 -14.18 26.68 22.72
N LYS A 8 -15.41 26.89 22.24
CA LYS A 8 -16.39 27.76 22.89
C LYS A 8 -17.83 27.30 22.63
N GLU A 9 -18.77 27.95 23.30
CA GLU A 9 -20.19 27.81 23.02
C GLU A 9 -20.54 28.52 21.70
N ARG A 10 -21.30 27.84 20.85
CA ARG A 10 -21.66 28.29 19.49
C ARG A 10 -23.15 28.06 19.26
N ARG A 11 -23.74 28.88 18.39
CA ARG A 11 -25.17 28.82 18.02
C ARG A 11 -25.40 28.70 16.51
N ASP A 12 -24.33 28.85 15.74
CA ASP A 12 -24.32 28.96 14.29
C ASP A 12 -23.68 27.73 13.64
N ALA A 13 -22.49 27.33 14.10
CA ALA A 13 -21.79 26.17 13.58
C ALA A 13 -20.79 25.56 14.59
N VAL A 14 -20.45 24.29 14.41
CA VAL A 14 -19.37 23.59 15.13
C VAL A 14 -18.62 22.66 14.17
N VAL A 15 -17.31 22.55 14.38
CA VAL A 15 -16.43 21.66 13.64
C VAL A 15 -15.93 20.58 14.58
N LEU A 16 -16.21 19.33 14.22
CA LEU A 16 -15.63 18.15 14.82
C LEU A 16 -14.54 17.61 13.91
N ILE A 17 -13.43 17.19 14.49
CA ILE A 17 -12.30 16.64 13.74
C ILE A 17 -11.86 15.30 14.32
N GLY A 18 -11.44 14.40 13.46
CA GLY A 18 -10.70 13.19 13.84
C GLY A 18 -9.22 13.41 13.56
N VAL A 19 -8.40 13.37 14.61
CA VAL A 19 -6.95 13.50 14.49
C VAL A 19 -6.25 12.18 14.77
N ASP A 20 -5.20 11.89 14.03
CA ASP A 20 -4.37 10.70 14.25
C ASP A 20 -3.39 10.90 15.44
N ARG A 21 -2.47 9.95 15.63
CA ARG A 21 -1.43 10.03 16.66
C ARG A 21 -0.37 11.11 16.38
N SER A 22 -0.18 11.49 15.10
CA SER A 22 0.76 12.55 14.71
C SER A 22 0.17 13.96 14.87
N GLY A 23 -1.15 14.06 15.06
CA GLY A 23 -1.88 15.32 15.14
C GLY A 23 -2.44 15.79 13.80
N SER A 24 -2.32 14.97 12.75
CA SER A 24 -2.86 15.22 11.41
C SER A 24 -4.38 15.08 11.42
N VAL A 25 -5.06 16.01 10.73
CA VAL A 25 -6.54 16.04 10.64
C VAL A 25 -6.97 15.11 9.51
N GLU A 26 -7.51 13.95 9.85
CA GLU A 26 -7.91 12.92 8.89
C GLU A 26 -9.42 12.93 8.58
N PHE A 27 -10.20 13.53 9.47
CA PHE A 27 -11.65 13.60 9.39
C PHE A 27 -12.13 14.98 9.81
N ILE A 28 -13.07 15.55 9.08
CA ILE A 28 -13.71 16.83 9.37
C ILE A 28 -15.21 16.65 9.24
N LYS A 29 -15.96 16.99 10.29
CA LYS A 29 -17.42 17.09 10.26
C LYS A 29 -17.85 18.46 10.73
N VAL A 30 -18.57 19.18 9.87
CA VAL A 30 -19.15 20.49 10.19
C VAL A 30 -20.63 20.30 10.39
N TYR A 31 -21.16 20.82 11.49
CA TYR A 31 -22.59 21.04 11.67
C TYR A 31 -22.87 22.53 11.71
N ALA A 32 -23.91 22.98 11.02
CA ALA A 32 -24.34 24.37 11.04
C ALA A 32 -25.86 24.51 10.88
N VAL A 33 -26.38 25.68 11.22
CA VAL A 33 -27.81 25.99 11.08
C VAL A 33 -28.29 26.13 9.63
N SER A 34 -27.36 26.33 8.67
CA SER A 34 -27.67 26.37 7.23
C SER A 34 -26.50 25.84 6.39
N GLU A 35 -26.75 25.57 5.10
CA GLU A 35 -25.71 25.14 4.15
C GLU A 35 -24.65 26.22 3.96
N GLU A 36 -25.07 27.48 3.83
CA GLU A 36 -24.17 28.64 3.67
C GLU A 36 -23.23 28.75 4.87
N ARG A 37 -23.79 28.66 6.08
CA ARG A 37 -22.98 28.69 7.30
C ARG A 37 -22.03 27.50 7.39
N ALA A 38 -22.45 26.32 6.96
CA ALA A 38 -21.56 25.17 6.92
C ALA A 38 -20.39 25.37 5.95
N LYS A 39 -20.60 26.02 4.79
CA LYS A 39 -19.53 26.32 3.82
C LYS A 39 -18.55 27.35 4.36
N GLU A 40 -19.07 28.48 4.87
CA GLU A 40 -18.25 29.54 5.47
C GLU A 40 -17.38 28.98 6.60
N THR A 41 -17.99 28.19 7.51
CA THR A 41 -17.29 27.56 8.63
C THR A 41 -16.19 26.61 8.16
N LEU A 42 -16.45 25.84 7.10
CA LEU A 42 -15.48 24.89 6.55
C LEU A 42 -14.30 25.62 5.91
N GLU A 43 -14.54 26.68 5.13
CA GLU A 43 -13.50 27.51 4.51
C GLU A 43 -12.63 28.21 5.56
N GLU A 44 -13.26 28.78 6.59
CA GLU A 44 -12.54 29.37 7.73
C GLU A 44 -11.67 28.34 8.45
N PHE A 45 -12.18 27.12 8.65
CA PHE A 45 -11.44 26.06 9.30
C PHE A 45 -10.23 25.61 8.47
N PHE A 46 -10.40 25.41 7.15
CA PHE A 46 -9.30 25.08 6.23
C PHE A 46 -8.21 26.15 6.28
N SER A 47 -8.61 27.42 6.17
CA SER A 47 -7.68 28.55 6.24
C SER A 47 -6.94 28.63 7.58
N ALA A 48 -7.63 28.42 8.70
CA ALA A 48 -7.04 28.54 10.04
C ALA A 48 -6.10 27.37 10.37
N LYS A 49 -6.35 26.17 9.85
CA LYS A 49 -5.46 25.00 10.03
C LYS A 49 -4.36 24.89 8.99
N GLY A 50 -4.36 25.71 7.95
CA GLY A 50 -3.42 25.57 6.83
C GLY A 50 -3.63 24.27 6.06
N LEU A 51 -4.88 23.82 5.96
CA LEU A 51 -5.26 22.60 5.25
C LEU A 51 -5.71 22.96 3.83
N PHE A 52 -5.36 22.13 2.84
CA PHE A 52 -5.79 22.33 1.46
C PHE A 52 -7.07 21.53 1.18
N PRO A 53 -8.16 22.16 0.68
CA PRO A 53 -9.39 21.46 0.38
C PRO A 53 -9.25 20.28 -0.60
N SER A 54 -8.24 20.32 -1.48
CA SER A 54 -7.92 19.26 -2.44
C SER A 54 -7.50 17.94 -1.80
N ASP A 55 -7.02 17.98 -0.56
CA ASP A 55 -6.50 16.80 0.15
C ASP A 55 -7.62 16.02 0.84
N TYR A 56 -8.86 16.52 0.73
CA TYR A 56 -10.03 16.00 1.40
C TYR A 56 -11.15 15.68 0.43
N ARG A 57 -11.76 14.51 0.65
CA ARG A 57 -12.90 14.03 -0.09
C ARG A 57 -14.18 14.26 0.70
N LEU A 58 -15.14 14.95 0.07
CA LEU A 58 -16.50 15.06 0.61
C LEU A 58 -17.21 13.70 0.51
N VAL A 59 -17.52 13.10 1.66
CA VAL A 59 -18.16 11.77 1.74
C VAL A 59 -19.62 11.82 2.16
N SER A 60 -20.06 12.90 2.80
CA SER A 60 -21.46 13.13 3.12
C SER A 60 -21.78 14.61 3.18
N ARG A 61 -22.98 14.98 2.73
CA ARG A 61 -23.56 16.31 2.90
C ARG A 61 -25.09 16.22 3.00
N GLY A 62 -25.70 17.15 3.71
CA GLY A 62 -27.15 17.31 3.72
C GLY A 62 -27.71 17.77 5.06
N ALA A 63 -29.02 17.94 5.11
CA ALA A 63 -29.73 18.29 6.34
C ALA A 63 -30.03 17.03 7.18
N GLU A 64 -29.69 17.09 8.46
CA GLU A 64 -29.91 16.07 9.47
C GLU A 64 -30.88 16.61 10.52
N GLU A 65 -31.86 15.79 10.93
CA GLU A 65 -32.75 16.15 12.04
C GLU A 65 -31.99 16.09 13.36
N THR A 66 -32.20 17.08 14.24
CA THR A 66 -31.49 17.14 15.51
C THR A 66 -31.90 16.05 16.49
N GLY A 67 -33.02 15.35 16.22
CA GLY A 67 -33.48 14.21 17.01
C GLY A 67 -33.76 14.56 18.47
N GLY A 68 -34.12 15.82 18.74
CA GLY A 68 -34.35 16.33 20.10
C GLY A 68 -33.08 16.55 20.92
N LYS A 69 -31.88 16.49 20.32
CA LYS A 69 -30.62 16.83 21.00
C LYS A 69 -30.63 18.31 21.42
N ALA A 70 -30.31 18.59 22.68
CA ALA A 70 -30.15 19.95 23.17
C ALA A 70 -28.90 20.64 22.60
N ALA A 71 -27.83 19.88 22.34
CA ALA A 71 -26.60 20.38 21.78
C ALA A 71 -25.81 19.28 21.04
N ILE A 72 -24.99 19.70 20.07
CA ILE A 72 -23.99 18.86 19.41
C ILE A 72 -22.63 19.06 20.10
N THR A 73 -22.09 17.95 20.60
CA THR A 73 -20.82 17.85 21.32
C THR A 73 -20.12 16.55 20.96
N THR A 74 -18.83 16.41 21.30
CA THR A 74 -18.14 15.12 21.17
C THR A 74 -18.81 14.00 22.00
N ARG A 75 -19.54 14.35 23.08
CA ARG A 75 -20.29 13.39 23.90
C ARG A 75 -21.60 12.95 23.24
N SER A 76 -22.33 13.88 22.62
CA SER A 76 -23.56 13.54 21.88
C SER A 76 -23.24 12.75 20.60
N GLU A 77 -22.03 12.92 20.08
CA GLU A 77 -21.49 12.20 18.92
C GLU A 77 -20.66 10.97 19.33
N SER A 78 -21.12 10.23 20.36
CA SER A 78 -20.41 9.06 20.90
C SER A 78 -20.21 7.93 19.87
N SER A 79 -21.20 7.68 19.01
CA SER A 79 -21.11 6.68 17.93
C SER A 79 -20.03 7.07 16.90
N LEU A 80 -19.95 8.36 16.55
CA LEU A 80 -18.90 8.89 15.69
C LEU A 80 -17.53 8.76 16.36
N GLY A 81 -17.43 9.13 17.64
CA GLY A 81 -16.20 8.97 18.41
C GLY A 81 -15.72 7.52 18.50
N ALA A 82 -16.61 6.57 18.73
CA ALA A 82 -16.29 5.14 18.75
C ALA A 82 -15.83 4.63 17.37
N SER A 83 -16.47 5.09 16.29
CA SER A 83 -16.09 4.72 14.93
C SER A 83 -14.72 5.27 14.53
N LEU A 84 -14.44 6.53 14.86
CA LEU A 84 -13.12 7.13 14.64
C LEU A 84 -12.03 6.48 15.49
N SER A 85 -12.34 6.10 16.73
CA SER A 85 -11.39 5.42 17.63
C SER A 85 -10.93 4.07 17.08
N ARG A 86 -11.83 3.31 16.42
CA ARG A 86 -11.47 2.05 15.73
C ARG A 86 -10.47 2.26 14.60
N LEU A 87 -10.52 3.43 13.94
CA LEU A 87 -9.58 3.85 12.91
C LEU A 87 -8.31 4.50 13.49
N GLY A 88 -8.12 4.45 14.81
CA GLY A 88 -6.98 5.07 15.50
C GLY A 88 -7.04 6.59 15.58
N LEU A 89 -8.21 7.19 15.33
CA LEU A 89 -8.43 8.64 15.35
C LEU A 89 -9.10 9.09 16.65
N ARG A 90 -8.67 10.23 17.16
CA ARG A 90 -9.26 10.90 18.31
C ARG A 90 -10.21 12.00 17.85
N LEU A 91 -11.46 11.92 18.28
CA LEU A 91 -12.47 12.94 18.02
C LEU A 91 -12.25 14.18 18.91
N LEU A 92 -12.12 15.34 18.30
CA LEU A 92 -12.02 16.66 18.93
C LEU A 92 -13.11 17.59 18.36
N SER A 93 -13.40 18.69 19.05
CA SER A 93 -14.36 19.70 18.61
C SER A 93 -13.85 21.10 18.92
N ASN A 94 -14.19 22.07 18.08
CA ASN A 94 -13.96 23.50 18.34
C ASN A 94 -15.06 24.15 19.20
N GLY A 95 -15.95 23.35 19.80
CA GLY A 95 -16.99 23.89 20.66
C GLY A 95 -18.17 22.97 20.93
N VAL A 96 -19.23 23.61 21.44
CA VAL A 96 -20.55 23.04 21.67
C VAL A 96 -21.54 23.84 20.85
N LEU A 97 -22.28 23.18 19.95
CA LEU A 97 -23.37 23.84 19.20
C LEU A 97 -24.69 23.60 19.93
N TYR A 98 -25.27 24.66 20.48
CA TYR A 98 -26.62 24.59 21.08
C TYR A 98 -27.70 24.65 20.00
N LEU A 99 -28.74 23.84 20.17
CA LEU A 99 -29.78 23.61 19.16
C LEU A 99 -31.15 24.15 19.58
N GLU A 100 -31.21 25.14 20.48
CA GLU A 100 -32.45 25.72 20.98
C GLU A 100 -33.33 26.25 19.83
N GLY A 101 -34.44 25.56 19.54
CA GLY A 101 -35.37 25.92 18.46
C GLY A 101 -34.89 25.54 17.05
N VAL A 102 -33.85 24.71 16.93
CA VAL A 102 -33.32 24.23 15.65
C VAL A 102 -33.65 22.75 15.48
N ASP A 103 -34.64 22.46 14.63
CA ASP A 103 -35.09 21.09 14.38
C ASP A 103 -34.19 20.34 13.38
N ARG A 104 -33.44 21.08 12.56
CA ARG A 104 -32.58 20.54 11.50
C ARG A 104 -31.27 21.32 11.43
N VAL A 105 -30.18 20.59 11.25
CA VAL A 105 -28.85 21.15 10.99
C VAL A 105 -28.37 20.68 9.64
N TYR A 106 -27.56 21.48 8.96
CA TYR A 106 -26.84 21.07 7.77
C TYR A 106 -25.48 20.51 8.17
N GLN A 107 -25.05 19.44 7.50
CA GLN A 107 -23.73 18.85 7.73
C GLN A 107 -22.89 18.73 6.47
N PHE A 108 -21.58 18.82 6.67
CA PHE A 108 -20.56 18.32 5.75
C PHE A 108 -19.67 17.32 6.48
N THR A 109 -19.36 16.20 5.83
CA THR A 109 -18.35 15.25 6.30
C THR A 109 -17.30 15.07 5.23
N LEU A 110 -16.05 15.34 5.58
CA LEU A 110 -14.87 15.19 4.75
C LEU A 110 -13.89 14.24 5.42
N VAL A 111 -13.17 13.48 4.60
CA VAL A 111 -12.08 12.61 5.02
C VAL A 111 -10.85 12.92 4.18
N SER A 112 -9.66 12.81 4.76
CA SER A 112 -8.42 12.89 3.97
C SER A 112 -8.40 11.78 2.91
N GLU A 113 -7.71 12.01 1.80
CA GLU A 113 -7.48 10.97 0.78
C GLU A 113 -6.82 9.71 1.38
N ASP A 114 -5.91 9.89 2.35
CA ASP A 114 -5.25 8.78 3.04
C ASP A 114 -6.19 7.97 3.94
N LEU A 115 -7.09 8.63 4.69
CA LEU A 115 -8.11 7.93 5.46
C LEU A 115 -9.11 7.22 4.54
N TYR A 116 -9.50 7.86 3.43
CA TYR A 116 -10.40 7.25 2.46
C TYR A 116 -9.82 5.96 1.87
N ARG A 117 -8.54 5.96 1.49
CA ARG A 117 -7.82 4.77 1.01
C ARG A 117 -7.77 3.66 2.06
N ARG A 118 -7.51 3.99 3.32
CA ARG A 118 -7.53 3.02 4.44
C ARG A 118 -8.91 2.38 4.63
N ILE A 119 -9.98 3.18 4.68
CA ILE A 119 -11.35 2.66 4.86
C ILE A 119 -11.78 1.80 3.66
N THR A 120 -11.44 2.21 2.44
CA THR A 120 -11.82 1.46 1.23
C THR A 120 -11.01 0.17 1.07
N SER A 121 -9.75 0.15 1.48
CA SER A 121 -8.93 -1.07 1.52
C SER A 121 -9.35 -2.03 2.65
N GLU A 122 -9.82 -1.54 3.79
CA GLU A 122 -10.42 -2.36 4.85
C GLU A 122 -11.77 -2.95 4.45
N LYS A 123 -12.63 -2.19 3.76
CA LYS A 123 -13.89 -2.71 3.22
C LYS A 123 -13.68 -3.77 2.13
N ALA A 124 -12.59 -3.69 1.37
CA ALA A 124 -12.20 -4.75 0.44
C ALA A 124 -11.78 -6.04 1.17
N ARG A 125 -11.29 -5.94 2.42
CA ARG A 125 -10.98 -7.10 3.28
C ARG A 125 -12.23 -7.67 3.95
N GLU A 126 -13.17 -6.85 4.40
CA GLU A 126 -14.43 -7.29 5.06
C GLU A 126 -15.41 -8.03 4.13
N GLN A 127 -15.27 -7.93 2.80
CA GLN A 127 -16.08 -8.70 1.83
C GLN A 127 -15.42 -10.00 1.35
N SER A 128 -14.28 -10.38 1.92
CA SER A 128 -13.69 -11.70 1.67
C SER A 128 -14.40 -12.76 2.52
N PRO A 129 -14.68 -13.97 2.01
CA PRO A 129 -15.28 -15.04 2.81
C PRO A 129 -14.45 -15.32 4.07
N GLU A 130 -15.13 -15.71 5.17
CA GLU A 130 -14.59 -16.09 6.50
C GLU A 130 -13.51 -17.19 6.50
N PHE A 131 -13.09 -17.65 5.33
CA PHE A 131 -11.98 -18.55 5.15
C PHE A 131 -10.73 -17.69 4.93
N GLU A 132 -9.87 -17.56 5.94
CA GLU A 132 -8.46 -17.30 5.67
C GLU A 132 -7.95 -18.55 4.95
N PRO A 133 -7.72 -18.53 3.62
CA PRO A 133 -7.09 -19.66 2.98
C PRO A 133 -5.76 -19.89 3.68
N PRO A 134 -5.37 -21.16 3.93
CA PRO A 134 -4.07 -21.46 4.50
C PRO A 134 -3.00 -20.72 3.68
N ALA A 135 -1.92 -20.28 4.33
CA ALA A 135 -0.79 -19.68 3.62
C ALA A 135 -0.26 -20.72 2.63
N ILE A 136 -0.63 -20.58 1.36
CA ILE A 136 -0.24 -21.50 0.29
C ILE A 136 1.20 -21.15 -0.09
N LEU A 137 2.12 -22.10 0.05
CA LEU A 137 3.49 -21.89 -0.36
C LEU A 137 3.57 -21.87 -1.90
N PRO A 138 4.58 -21.20 -2.50
CA PRO A 138 4.76 -21.21 -3.95
C PRO A 138 4.77 -22.61 -4.56
N GLU A 139 5.35 -23.58 -3.86
CA GLU A 139 5.38 -25.00 -4.24
C GLU A 139 3.97 -25.61 -4.32
N ASP A 140 3.11 -25.33 -3.35
CA ASP A 140 1.73 -25.80 -3.33
C ASP A 140 0.95 -25.23 -4.52
N VAL A 141 1.13 -23.94 -4.82
CA VAL A 141 0.50 -23.29 -5.98
C VAL A 141 0.94 -23.94 -7.30
N LEU A 142 2.24 -24.13 -7.48
CA LEU A 142 2.80 -24.71 -8.72
C LEU A 142 2.41 -26.18 -8.89
N SER A 143 2.24 -26.91 -7.79
CA SER A 143 1.83 -28.31 -7.79
C SER A 143 0.40 -28.57 -8.28
N LEU A 144 -0.45 -27.52 -8.36
CA LEU A 144 -1.84 -27.63 -8.83
C LEU A 144 -1.95 -28.07 -10.29
N GLY A 145 -0.86 -27.99 -11.08
CA GLY A 145 -0.85 -28.41 -12.48
C GLY A 145 -1.72 -27.53 -13.37
N LEU A 146 -1.84 -26.24 -13.04
CA LEU A 146 -2.58 -25.24 -13.82
C LEU A 146 -1.62 -24.32 -14.57
N ASP A 147 -2.11 -23.71 -15.65
CA ASP A 147 -1.37 -22.64 -16.32
C ASP A 147 -1.12 -21.49 -15.34
N THR A 148 0.14 -21.10 -15.17
CA THR A 148 0.53 -20.19 -14.09
C THR A 148 1.43 -19.09 -14.62
N LEU A 149 1.07 -17.83 -14.36
CA LEU A 149 1.95 -16.69 -14.56
C LEU A 149 2.70 -16.40 -13.27
N VAL A 150 4.03 -16.46 -13.30
CA VAL A 150 4.90 -16.23 -12.15
C VAL A 150 5.71 -14.95 -12.35
N GLU A 151 5.45 -13.95 -11.52
CA GLU A 151 6.29 -12.76 -11.39
C GLU A 151 7.43 -13.05 -10.40
N ASN A 152 8.59 -13.45 -10.91
CA ASN A 152 9.71 -13.95 -10.09
C ASN A 152 10.79 -12.89 -9.84
N LEU A 153 10.47 -11.91 -8.99
CA LEU A 153 11.45 -10.90 -8.57
C LEU A 153 12.45 -11.47 -7.54
N ARG A 154 12.05 -12.48 -6.77
CA ARG A 154 12.94 -13.18 -5.81
C ARG A 154 14.09 -13.94 -6.49
N GLY A 155 13.90 -14.38 -7.73
CA GLY A 155 14.87 -15.17 -8.49
C GLY A 155 15.03 -16.61 -8.01
N ILE A 156 13.95 -17.23 -7.53
CA ILE A 156 13.91 -18.66 -7.17
C ILE A 156 14.00 -19.51 -8.45
N GLU A 157 14.66 -20.67 -8.41
CA GLU A 157 14.66 -21.61 -9.53
C GLU A 157 13.36 -22.42 -9.54
N LEU A 158 12.44 -22.03 -10.41
CA LEU A 158 11.11 -22.66 -10.48
C LEU A 158 11.14 -24.10 -10.99
N GLY A 159 12.14 -24.47 -11.79
CA GLY A 159 12.18 -25.76 -12.49
C GLY A 159 12.11 -26.99 -11.58
N GLU A 160 12.60 -26.86 -10.34
CA GLU A 160 12.57 -27.92 -9.32
C GLU A 160 11.23 -28.01 -8.58
N LEU A 161 10.36 -27.00 -8.74
CA LEU A 161 9.07 -26.87 -8.08
C LEU A 161 7.89 -27.24 -8.99
N LEU A 162 8.15 -27.48 -10.27
CA LEU A 162 7.11 -27.77 -11.24
C LEU A 162 6.73 -29.26 -11.25
N PRO A 163 5.45 -29.58 -11.50
CA PRO A 163 5.05 -30.96 -11.73
C PRO A 163 5.68 -31.53 -13.00
N GLU A 164 5.81 -32.85 -13.07
CA GLU A 164 6.32 -33.53 -14.27
C GLU A 164 5.49 -33.17 -15.51
N GLY A 165 6.18 -32.90 -16.64
CA GLY A 165 5.54 -32.55 -17.91
C GLY A 165 5.16 -31.07 -18.06
N ALA A 166 5.28 -30.25 -17.01
CA ALA A 166 5.02 -28.81 -17.11
C ALA A 166 6.00 -28.10 -18.06
N LEU A 167 5.48 -27.20 -18.89
CA LEU A 167 6.29 -26.37 -19.78
C LEU A 167 6.65 -25.06 -19.08
N LEU A 168 7.91 -24.91 -18.67
CA LEU A 168 8.44 -23.64 -18.16
C LEU A 168 8.92 -22.74 -19.30
N LEU A 169 8.35 -21.54 -19.40
CA LEU A 169 8.78 -20.50 -20.33
C LEU A 169 9.35 -19.31 -19.53
N ARG A 170 10.61 -18.96 -19.76
CA ARG A 170 11.27 -17.83 -19.09
C ARG A 170 11.33 -16.61 -20.01
N GLU A 171 10.71 -15.52 -19.58
CA GLU A 171 10.58 -14.27 -20.35
C GLU A 171 10.14 -14.48 -21.81
N PRO A 172 9.11 -15.31 -22.09
CA PRO A 172 8.65 -15.50 -23.46
C PRO A 172 8.05 -14.20 -24.05
N PRO A 173 8.07 -14.06 -25.37
CA PRO A 173 7.21 -13.10 -26.07
C PRO A 173 5.72 -13.41 -25.82
N VAL A 174 4.88 -12.37 -25.78
CA VAL A 174 3.46 -12.50 -25.39
C VAL A 174 2.64 -13.25 -26.45
N ASP A 175 2.93 -13.01 -27.72
CA ASP A 175 2.38 -13.73 -28.88
C ASP A 175 2.62 -15.24 -28.77
N ARG A 176 3.85 -15.64 -28.45
CA ARG A 176 4.18 -17.06 -28.25
C ARG A 176 3.37 -17.70 -27.12
N VAL A 177 3.16 -16.97 -26.02
CA VAL A 177 2.35 -17.49 -24.91
C VAL A 177 0.89 -17.62 -25.34
N ALA A 178 0.34 -16.63 -26.04
CA ALA A 178 -1.03 -16.67 -26.54
C ALA A 178 -1.28 -17.86 -27.47
N GLU A 179 -0.35 -18.14 -28.39
CA GLU A 179 -0.40 -19.32 -29.28
C GLU A 179 -0.45 -20.62 -28.49
N ILE A 180 0.50 -20.79 -27.56
CA ILE A 180 0.58 -22.00 -26.72
C ILE A 180 -0.70 -22.16 -25.90
N LEU A 181 -1.22 -21.05 -25.32
CA LEU A 181 -2.42 -21.07 -24.49
C LEU A 181 -3.69 -21.42 -25.28
N ALA A 182 -3.75 -21.10 -26.57
CA ALA A 182 -4.89 -21.41 -27.45
C ALA A 182 -4.91 -22.87 -27.94
N ASP A 183 -3.76 -23.54 -27.99
CA ASP A 183 -3.67 -24.92 -28.43
C ASP A 183 -4.25 -25.91 -27.40
N ALA A 184 -4.94 -26.94 -27.89
CA ALA A 184 -5.41 -28.05 -27.05
C ALA A 184 -4.19 -28.86 -26.57
N ARG A 185 -3.93 -28.80 -25.26
CA ARG A 185 -2.79 -29.44 -24.60
C ARG A 185 -3.22 -30.18 -23.33
N ASP A 186 -2.42 -31.15 -22.93
CA ASP A 186 -2.58 -31.96 -21.72
C ASP A 186 -1.51 -31.68 -20.65
N TYR A 187 -0.72 -30.63 -20.83
CA TYR A 187 0.32 -30.18 -19.90
C TYR A 187 0.11 -28.72 -19.47
N PRO A 188 0.46 -28.37 -18.21
CA PRO A 188 0.41 -26.99 -17.75
C PRO A 188 1.57 -26.16 -18.28
N VAL A 189 1.30 -24.87 -18.50
CA VAL A 189 2.29 -23.87 -18.95
C VAL A 189 2.58 -22.91 -17.81
N VAL A 190 3.84 -22.83 -17.40
CA VAL A 190 4.30 -21.88 -16.40
C VAL A 190 5.14 -20.81 -17.07
N VAL A 191 4.67 -19.57 -17.01
CA VAL A 191 5.38 -18.42 -17.56
C VAL A 191 6.07 -17.66 -16.44
N GLU A 192 7.40 -17.65 -16.45
CA GLU A 192 8.22 -16.86 -15.54
C GLU A 192 8.56 -15.50 -16.17
N THR A 193 8.31 -14.41 -15.45
CA THR A 193 8.67 -13.06 -15.88
C THR A 193 9.00 -12.13 -14.70
N LYS A 194 9.63 -11.00 -14.99
CA LYS A 194 9.79 -9.86 -14.06
C LYS A 194 8.71 -8.79 -14.22
N ASP A 195 7.92 -8.85 -15.29
CA ASP A 195 6.85 -7.91 -15.58
C ASP A 195 5.59 -8.70 -15.95
N ALA A 196 4.78 -9.03 -14.95
CA ALA A 196 3.50 -9.72 -15.19
C ALA A 196 2.50 -8.82 -15.94
N GLY A 197 2.69 -7.50 -15.89
CA GLY A 197 1.81 -6.52 -16.53
C GLY A 197 1.68 -6.75 -18.03
N LYS A 198 2.73 -7.19 -18.73
CA LYS A 198 2.68 -7.43 -20.19
C LYS A 198 1.75 -8.57 -20.62
N TYR A 199 1.30 -9.42 -19.69
CA TYR A 199 0.39 -10.55 -19.96
C TYR A 199 -1.03 -10.32 -19.45
N TRP A 200 -1.39 -9.09 -19.05
CA TRP A 200 -2.67 -8.79 -18.39
C TRP A 200 -3.93 -9.23 -19.17
N PHE A 201 -3.82 -9.37 -20.49
CA PHE A 201 -4.91 -9.77 -21.39
C PHE A 201 -4.94 -11.27 -21.71
N LEU A 202 -4.05 -12.06 -21.11
CA LEU A 202 -4.07 -13.52 -21.21
C LEU A 202 -4.73 -14.13 -19.98
N ASP A 203 -5.58 -15.14 -20.20
CA ASP A 203 -6.40 -15.76 -19.15
C ASP A 203 -5.62 -16.84 -18.38
N PHE A 204 -4.69 -16.41 -17.53
CA PHE A 204 -4.04 -17.32 -16.58
C PHE A 204 -4.96 -17.61 -15.38
N PRO A 205 -5.28 -18.89 -15.07
CA PRO A 205 -6.07 -19.23 -13.89
C PRO A 205 -5.32 -18.97 -12.58
N VAL A 206 -3.98 -18.93 -12.62
CA VAL A 206 -3.13 -18.67 -11.45
C VAL A 206 -2.11 -17.58 -11.78
N VAL A 207 -2.01 -16.58 -10.91
CA VAL A 207 -0.96 -15.56 -10.95
C VAL A 207 -0.23 -15.57 -9.61
N LEU A 208 1.05 -15.93 -9.64
CA LEU A 208 1.92 -16.04 -8.47
C LEU A 208 2.95 -14.90 -8.49
N ARG A 209 3.03 -14.14 -7.40
CA ARG A 209 4.03 -13.09 -7.22
C ARG A 209 5.06 -13.47 -6.17
N LEU A 210 6.32 -13.56 -6.58
CA LEU A 210 7.46 -13.80 -5.69
C LEU A 210 8.22 -12.49 -5.49
N PRO A 211 8.03 -11.81 -4.34
CA PRO A 211 8.61 -10.49 -4.12
C PRO A 211 10.14 -10.55 -4.09
N PRO A 212 10.83 -9.45 -4.42
CA PRO A 212 12.27 -9.36 -4.29
C PRO A 212 12.72 -9.54 -2.84
N LEU A 213 13.99 -9.84 -2.65
CA LEU A 213 14.65 -9.83 -1.35
C LEU A 213 14.71 -8.39 -0.82
N SER A 214 14.59 -8.24 0.50
CA SER A 214 14.97 -6.98 1.15
C SER A 214 16.49 -6.75 1.02
N PRO A 215 16.98 -5.49 1.14
CA PRO A 215 18.41 -5.20 1.16
C PRO A 215 19.19 -6.00 2.21
N ASP A 216 18.59 -6.22 3.38
CA ASP A 216 19.17 -7.01 4.46
C ASP A 216 19.28 -8.50 4.09
N GLU A 217 18.21 -9.09 3.56
CA GLU A 217 18.23 -10.48 3.07
C GLU A 217 19.25 -10.65 1.94
N PHE A 218 19.28 -9.70 0.99
CA PHE A 218 20.20 -9.72 -0.13
C PHE A 218 21.67 -9.66 0.34
N ALA A 219 21.97 -8.77 1.30
CA ALA A 219 23.30 -8.65 1.88
C ALA A 219 23.71 -9.88 2.68
N ALA A 220 22.77 -10.49 3.43
CA ALA A 220 23.02 -11.72 4.17
C ALA A 220 23.34 -12.89 3.24
N GLU A 221 22.56 -13.08 2.17
CA GLU A 221 22.81 -14.11 1.16
C GLU A 221 24.17 -13.90 0.45
N LEU A 222 24.50 -12.65 0.11
CA LEU A 222 25.79 -12.34 -0.51
C LEU A 222 26.96 -12.58 0.45
N SER A 223 26.81 -12.21 1.73
CA SER A 223 27.82 -12.45 2.76
C SER A 223 28.12 -13.94 2.90
N ALA A 224 27.07 -14.76 2.94
CA ALA A 224 27.20 -16.21 3.01
C ALA A 224 27.97 -16.79 1.80
N MET A 225 27.74 -16.25 0.60
CA MET A 225 28.45 -16.69 -0.61
C MET A 225 29.91 -16.21 -0.68
N LEU A 226 30.21 -15.04 -0.13
CA LEU A 226 31.54 -14.44 -0.21
C LEU A 226 32.45 -14.84 0.95
N GLY A 227 31.90 -15.26 2.08
CA GLY A 227 32.66 -15.63 3.27
C GLY A 227 33.11 -14.44 4.13
N PHE A 228 32.62 -13.23 3.83
CA PHE A 228 32.84 -12.02 4.62
C PHE A 228 31.56 -11.19 4.74
N GLU A 229 31.51 -10.32 5.74
CA GLU A 229 30.32 -9.49 6.03
C GLU A 229 30.11 -8.39 4.98
N VAL A 230 28.91 -8.37 4.40
CA VAL A 230 28.41 -7.35 3.49
C VAL A 230 27.32 -6.55 4.17
N GLY A 231 27.46 -5.22 4.19
CA GLY A 231 26.43 -4.34 4.74
C GLY A 231 25.27 -4.09 3.76
N ALA A 232 24.05 -4.03 4.27
CA ALA A 232 22.85 -3.69 3.48
C ALA A 232 22.90 -2.31 2.80
N GLY A 233 23.76 -1.41 3.31
CA GLY A 233 23.97 -0.05 2.76
C GLY A 233 24.34 0.00 1.28
N TYR A 234 24.98 -1.05 0.73
CA TYR A 234 25.28 -1.14 -0.71
C TYR A 234 24.03 -1.28 -1.59
N PHE A 235 22.89 -1.67 -1.00
CA PHE A 235 21.69 -2.10 -1.72
C PHE A 235 20.43 -1.28 -1.40
N LEU A 236 20.56 -0.18 -0.65
CA LEU A 236 19.40 0.64 -0.28
C LEU A 236 18.71 1.26 -1.51
N ASP A 237 19.50 1.66 -2.50
CA ASP A 237 19.02 2.26 -3.75
C ASP A 237 18.98 1.25 -4.91
N TYR A 238 19.11 -0.05 -4.62
CA TYR A 238 19.05 -1.08 -5.66
C TYR A 238 17.63 -1.19 -6.21
N PRO A 239 17.47 -1.26 -7.54
CA PRO A 239 16.15 -1.43 -8.12
C PRO A 239 15.58 -2.81 -7.74
N PRO A 240 14.28 -2.92 -7.41
CA PRO A 240 13.68 -4.15 -6.90
C PRO A 240 13.91 -5.38 -7.80
N GLU A 241 13.90 -5.21 -9.12
CA GLU A 241 14.12 -6.28 -10.09
C GLU A 241 15.55 -6.85 -10.13
N LYS A 242 16.50 -6.18 -9.45
CA LYS A 242 17.87 -6.65 -9.22
C LYS A 242 18.07 -7.24 -7.82
N LEU A 243 17.11 -7.09 -6.90
CA LEU A 243 17.18 -7.66 -5.55
C LEU A 243 16.67 -9.11 -5.52
N GLY A 244 17.32 -9.99 -6.25
CA GLY A 244 16.97 -11.42 -6.29
C GLY A 244 18.19 -12.35 -6.17
N LEU A 245 17.94 -13.61 -5.79
CA LEU A 245 18.97 -14.64 -5.57
C LEU A 245 19.87 -14.87 -6.80
N ARG A 246 19.32 -14.75 -8.02
CA ARG A 246 20.10 -14.81 -9.26
C ARG A 246 21.14 -13.69 -9.33
N ASN A 247 20.80 -12.49 -8.87
CA ASN A 247 21.71 -11.35 -8.88
C ASN A 247 22.73 -11.45 -7.73
N VAL A 248 22.37 -12.00 -6.57
CA VAL A 248 23.33 -12.35 -5.51
C VAL A 248 24.45 -13.23 -6.09
N LYS A 249 24.10 -14.31 -6.78
CA LYS A 249 25.06 -15.21 -7.45
C LYS A 249 25.93 -14.47 -8.48
N ALA A 250 25.33 -13.56 -9.26
CA ALA A 250 26.04 -12.79 -10.26
C ALA A 250 27.08 -11.85 -9.64
N ILE A 251 26.71 -11.10 -8.60
CA ILE A 251 27.61 -10.21 -7.86
C ILE A 251 28.71 -11.03 -7.18
N ALA A 252 28.38 -12.13 -6.50
CA ALA A 252 29.37 -12.99 -5.85
C ALA A 252 30.43 -13.49 -6.84
N ARG A 253 30.00 -13.92 -8.03
CA ARG A 253 30.90 -14.32 -9.11
C ARG A 253 31.77 -13.16 -9.59
N LEU A 254 31.20 -11.97 -9.76
CA LEU A 254 31.93 -10.79 -10.22
C LEU A 254 33.01 -10.38 -9.21
N VAL A 255 32.68 -10.35 -7.91
CA VAL A 255 33.65 -10.06 -6.84
C VAL A 255 34.83 -11.01 -6.90
N ARG A 256 34.60 -12.33 -6.99
CA ARG A 256 35.67 -13.33 -7.09
C ARG A 256 36.58 -13.08 -8.30
N VAL A 257 35.99 -12.79 -9.47
CA VAL A 257 36.75 -12.48 -10.68
C VAL A 257 37.58 -11.20 -10.52
N LEU A 258 37.05 -10.16 -9.87
CA LEU A 258 37.77 -8.91 -9.63
C LEU A 258 38.95 -9.11 -8.66
N VAL A 259 38.77 -9.89 -7.60
CA VAL A 259 39.85 -10.26 -6.68
C VAL A 259 40.94 -11.04 -7.42
N GLU A 260 40.56 -12.08 -8.18
CA GLU A 260 41.52 -12.95 -8.88
C GLU A 260 42.28 -12.23 -10.00
N LYS A 261 41.59 -11.44 -10.83
CA LYS A 261 42.19 -10.85 -12.03
C LYS A 261 42.81 -9.48 -11.81
N MET A 262 42.26 -8.70 -10.88
CA MET A 262 42.71 -7.32 -10.64
C MET A 262 43.46 -7.18 -9.31
N GLY A 263 43.51 -8.22 -8.48
CA GLY A 263 44.21 -8.20 -7.20
C GLY A 263 43.59 -7.22 -6.19
N LEU A 264 42.32 -6.87 -6.38
CA LEU A 264 41.60 -5.93 -5.51
C LEU A 264 41.33 -6.55 -4.14
N GLY A 265 41.28 -5.71 -3.10
CA GLY A 265 40.77 -6.13 -1.80
C GLY A 265 39.28 -6.48 -1.88
N GLU A 266 38.81 -7.38 -1.03
CA GLU A 266 37.42 -7.89 -1.04
C GLU A 266 36.36 -6.76 -1.03
N ARG A 267 36.58 -5.72 -0.21
CA ARG A 267 35.68 -4.56 -0.12
C ARG A 267 35.70 -3.69 -1.37
N GLU A 268 36.87 -3.51 -1.98
CA GLU A 268 37.03 -2.72 -3.21
C GLU A 268 36.41 -3.47 -4.39
N ALA A 269 36.63 -4.78 -4.47
CA ALA A 269 36.02 -5.66 -5.46
C ALA A 269 34.50 -5.68 -5.33
N LEU A 270 33.96 -5.70 -4.10
CA LEU A 270 32.52 -5.61 -3.85
C LEU A 270 31.93 -4.28 -4.33
N ALA A 271 32.52 -3.15 -3.93
CA ALA A 271 32.03 -1.83 -4.33
C ALA A 271 32.06 -1.67 -5.86
N LEU A 272 33.11 -2.15 -6.52
CA LEU A 272 33.22 -2.13 -7.97
C LEU A 272 32.21 -3.08 -8.63
N ALA A 273 32.03 -4.30 -8.10
CA ALA A 273 31.05 -5.26 -8.60
C ALA A 273 29.62 -4.71 -8.54
N VAL A 274 29.28 -4.01 -7.45
CA VAL A 274 27.99 -3.34 -7.26
C VAL A 274 27.76 -2.29 -8.35
N ARG A 275 28.70 -1.38 -8.56
CA ARG A 275 28.61 -0.34 -9.60
C ARG A 275 28.47 -0.93 -11.00
N LEU A 276 29.32 -1.89 -11.35
CA LEU A 276 29.27 -2.58 -12.64
C LEU A 276 27.93 -3.31 -12.84
N ASN A 277 27.38 -3.92 -11.79
CA ASN A 277 26.07 -4.57 -11.85
C ASN A 277 24.92 -3.58 -12.07
N LEU A 278 25.04 -2.36 -11.55
CA LEU A 278 24.11 -1.27 -11.81
C LEU A 278 24.25 -0.68 -13.23
N GLY A 279 25.34 -1.00 -13.94
CA GLY A 279 25.64 -0.44 -15.26
C GLY A 279 26.45 0.86 -15.18
N GLU A 280 27.04 1.16 -14.02
CA GLU A 280 27.91 2.30 -13.82
C GLU A 280 29.37 1.89 -14.09
N PRO A 281 30.05 2.51 -15.07
CA PRO A 281 31.46 2.24 -15.37
C PRO A 281 32.43 2.77 -14.31
#